data_AF-T1DPB7-F1
#
_entry.id   AF-T1DPB7-F1
#
_cell.length_a   1.000
_cell.length_b   1.000
_cell.length_c   1.000
_cell.angle_alpha   90.00
_cell.angle_beta   90.00
_cell.angle_gamma   90.00
#
_symmetry.space_group_name_H-M   'P 1'
#
loop_
_entity.id
_entity.type
_entity.pdbx_description
1 polymer ?
#
loop_
_entity_poly.entity_id
_entity_poly.type
_entity_poly.pdbx_seq_one_letter_code
_entity_poly.pdbx_strand_id
1 'polypeptide(L)' 'MKDHCRIILILLVLSVATEFFPNSKVDAFRCYHPKCVSDCVAQGFASGQCNYKKCRCTTKK' A
#
# COMPACT_ATOMS: atom_id res chain seq x y z
N MET A 1 -27.26 -21.89 -12.31
CA MET A 1 -27.51 -20.64 -11.53
C MET A 1 -26.76 -20.57 -10.19
N LYS A 2 -26.30 -21.69 -9.60
CA LYS A 2 -25.61 -21.71 -8.28
C LYS A 2 -24.11 -21.35 -8.35
N ASP A 3 -23.49 -21.55 -9.50
CA ASP A 3 -22.05 -21.30 -9.72
C ASP A 3 -21.69 -19.83 -9.93
N HIS A 4 -22.56 -19.05 -10.60
CA HIS A 4 -22.32 -17.62 -10.81
C HIS A 4 -22.22 -16.84 -9.49
N CYS A 5 -23.02 -17.21 -8.48
CA CYS A 5 -22.99 -16.56 -7.18
C CYS A 5 -21.66 -16.80 -6.45
N ARG A 6 -21.07 -18.00 -6.59
CA ARG A 6 -19.75 -18.33 -6.02
C ARG A 6 -18.63 -17.57 -6.71
N ILE A 7 -18.69 -17.46 -8.05
CA ILE A 7 -17.71 -16.72 -8.84
C ILE A 7 -17.71 -15.24 -8.43
N ILE A 8 -18.89 -14.63 -8.29
CA ILE A 8 -19.01 -13.22 -7.85
C ILE A 8 -18.46 -13.04 -6.43
N LEU A 9 -18.73 -13.97 -5.52
CA LEU A 9 -18.21 -13.92 -4.16
C LEU A 9 -16.67 -13.98 -4.13
N ILE A 10 -16.08 -14.87 -4.94
CA ILE A 10 -14.62 -15.01 -5.06
C ILE A 10 -14.00 -13.73 -5.65
N LEU A 11 -14.63 -13.16 -6.68
CA LEU A 11 -14.18 -11.91 -7.29
C LEU A 11 -14.20 -10.74 -6.30
N LEU A 12 -15.27 -10.62 -5.50
CA LEU A 12 -15.39 -9.58 -4.46
C LEU A 12 -14.28 -9.68 -3.40
N VAL A 13 -13.99 -10.88 -2.91
CA VAL A 13 -12.92 -11.12 -1.94
C VAL A 13 -11.54 -10.81 -2.54
N LEU A 14 -11.30 -11.15 -3.81
CA LEU A 14 -10.07 -10.83 -4.52
C LEU A 14 -9.88 -9.31 -4.69
N SER A 15 -10.93 -8.57 -5.06
CA SER A 15 -10.86 -7.11 -5.19
C SER A 15 -10.51 -6.43 -3.86
N VAL A 16 -11.16 -6.82 -2.76
CA VAL A 16 -10.86 -6.28 -1.42
C VAL A 16 -9.42 -6.62 -1.01
N ALA A 17 -8.92 -7.81 -1.33
CA ALA A 17 -7.52 -8.16 -1.08
C ALA A 17 -6.55 -7.32 -1.91
N THR A 18 -6.86 -6.99 -3.17
CA THR A 18 -5.99 -6.15 -4.01
C THR A 18 -5.99 -4.67 -3.60
N GLU A 19 -7.06 -4.19 -2.96
CA GLU A 19 -7.11 -2.85 -2.36
C GLU A 19 -6.36 -2.80 -1.02
N PHE A 20 -6.31 -3.93 -0.29
CA PHE A 20 -5.57 -4.06 0.96
C PHE A 20 -4.06 -4.32 0.75
N PHE A 21 -3.68 -4.90 -0.39
CA PHE A 21 -2.30 -5.04 -0.83
C PHE A 21 -2.06 -4.14 -2.04
N PRO A 22 -1.88 -2.82 -1.86
CA PRO A 22 -1.60 -1.91 -2.95
C PRO A 22 -0.27 -2.30 -3.58
N ASN A 23 -0.35 -3.06 -4.69
CA ASN A 23 0.72 -3.43 -5.60
C ASN A 23 2.11 -3.32 -4.96
N SER A 24 2.33 -4.13 -3.94
CA SER A 24 3.60 -4.24 -3.27
C SER A 24 4.47 -5.19 -4.10
N LYS A 25 4.72 -4.84 -5.37
CA LYS A 25 6.07 -5.03 -5.90
C LYS A 25 6.95 -4.10 -5.07
N VAL A 26 7.24 -4.53 -3.84
CA VAL A 26 8.35 -4.00 -3.08
C VAL A 26 9.55 -4.57 -3.81
N ASP A 27 9.92 -3.93 -4.90
CA ASP A 27 11.33 -3.74 -5.20
C ASP A 27 11.92 -3.11 -3.93
N ALA A 28 12.29 -3.94 -2.96
CA ALA A 28 12.95 -3.56 -1.72
C ALA A 28 14.33 -2.91 -1.99
N PHE A 29 14.63 -2.68 -3.26
CA PHE A 29 15.81 -2.02 -3.77
C PHE A 29 15.64 -0.53 -4.03
N ARG A 30 14.40 -0.01 -4.18
CA ARG A 30 14.17 1.43 -4.43
C ARG A 30 13.03 1.93 -3.57
N CYS A 31 13.36 2.84 -2.65
CA CYS A 31 12.35 3.56 -1.91
C CYS A 31 11.48 4.35 -2.91
N TYR A 32 10.18 4.03 -2.95
CA TYR A 32 9.21 4.74 -3.77
C TYR A 32 8.65 5.92 -2.97
N HIS A 33 9.06 7.13 -3.35
CA HIS A 33 8.75 8.37 -2.62
C HIS A 33 7.27 8.55 -2.29
N PRO A 34 6.32 8.33 -3.22
CA PRO A 34 4.88 8.53 -2.93
C PRO A 34 4.35 7.56 -1.88
N LYS A 35 4.80 6.30 -1.88
CA LYS A 35 4.41 5.31 -0.87
C LYS A 35 5.04 5.60 0.48
N CYS A 36 6.31 6.02 0.49
CA CYS A 36 6.97 6.49 1.71
C CYS A 36 6.23 7.66 2.37
N VAL A 37 5.76 8.63 1.58
CA VAL A 37 4.93 9.74 2.09
C VAL A 37 3.62 9.22 2.66
N SER A 38 2.89 8.40 1.89
CA SER A 38 1.60 7.85 2.31
C SER A 38 1.70 7.02 3.61
N ASP A 39 2.71 6.15 3.72
CA ASP A 39 2.92 5.29 4.88
C ASP A 39 3.29 6.12 6.13
N CYS A 40 4.08 7.19 5.97
CA CYS A 40 4.41 8.09 7.06
C CYS A 40 3.20 8.92 7.52
N VAL A 41 2.37 9.40 6.58
CA VAL A 41 1.14 10.13 6.92
C VAL A 41 0.13 9.23 7.63
N ALA A 42 -0.02 7.97 7.19
CA ALA A 42 -0.88 6.98 7.86
C ALA A 42 -0.44 6.67 9.31
N GLN A 43 0.86 6.82 9.62
CA GLN A 43 1.40 6.67 10.97
C GLN A 43 1.32 7.95 11.82
N GLY A 44 0.74 9.04 11.30
CA GLY A 44 0.59 10.31 12.01
C GLY A 44 1.80 11.25 11.90
N PHE A 45 2.75 10.97 11.00
CA PHE A 45 3.82 11.92 10.65
C PHE A 45 3.33 12.92 9.61
N ALA A 46 4.03 14.05 9.48
CA ALA A 46 3.62 15.09 8.54
C ALA A 46 4.00 14.77 7.09
N SER A 47 5.08 14.02 6.87
CA SER A 47 5.53 13.54 5.55
C SER A 47 6.61 12.46 5.69
N GLY A 48 7.02 11.86 4.58
CA GLY A 48 8.12 10.90 4.49
C GLY A 48 9.04 11.20 3.31
N GLN A 49 10.33 10.87 3.43
CA GLN A 49 11.28 11.00 2.33
C GLN A 49 12.09 9.72 2.15
N CYS A 50 12.45 9.44 0.90
CA CYS A 50 13.38 8.38 0.58
C CYS A 50 14.82 8.82 0.81
N ASN A 51 15.54 8.06 1.65
CA ASN A 51 16.96 8.20 1.89
C ASN A 51 17.65 6.90 1.45
N TYR A 52 18.31 6.94 0.29
CA TYR A 52 18.79 5.77 -0.44
C TYR A 52 17.67 4.74 -0.68
N LYS A 53 17.64 3.67 0.12
CA LYS A 53 16.67 2.56 0.05
C LYS A 53 15.71 2.52 1.25
N LYS A 54 15.80 3.51 2.15
CA LYS A 54 14.99 3.57 3.37
C LYS A 54 14.01 4.74 3.30
N CYS A 55 12.80 4.52 3.76
CA CYS A 55 11.84 5.60 4.01
C CYS A 55 12.12 6.22 5.38
N ARG A 56 12.19 7.54 5.46
CA ARG A 56 12.37 8.30 6.72
C ARG A 56 11.19 9.23 6.91
N CYS A 57 10.42 9.02 7.97
CA CYS A 57 9.32 9.90 8.33
C CYS A 57 9.83 11.19 8.99
N THR A 58 9.12 12.29 8.72
CA THR A 58 9.40 13.61 9.29
C THR A 58 8.21 14.04 10.12
N THR A 59 8.44 14.27 11.41
CA THR A 59 7.50 15.02 12.25
C THR A 59 7.73 16.49 11.93
N LYS A 60 6.68 17.22 11.52
CA LYS A 60 6.78 18.69 11.56
C LYS A 60 6.89 19.07 13.04
N LYS A 61 7.90 19.89 13.35
CA LYS A 61 8.06 20.52 14.65
C LYS A 61 7.04 21.65 14.79
#